data_AF-A0A7X4FTF3-F1
#
_entry.id   AF-A0A7X4FTF3-F1
#
_cell.length_a   1.000
_cell.length_b   1.000
_cell.length_c   1.000
_cell.angle_alpha   90.00
_cell.angle_beta   90.00
_cell.angle_gamma   90.00
#
_symmetry.space_group_name_H-M   'P 1'
#
loop_
_entity.id
_entity.type
_entity.pdbx_description
1 polymer ?
#
loop_
_entity_poly.entity_id
_entity_poly.type
_entity_poly.pdbx_seq_one_letter_code
_entity_poly.pdbx_strand_id
1 'polypeptide(L)'
;MVGHVIDAERMFSVRAMAFARGDASHYPSFDENAYAAESGAGQRTLADLYEELSAVRTATLLLLRSFPEDAWSRRGVASGYEFTVRSLAWIIAGHSRHHQQVLMERYLA
;
A
#
# COMPACT_ATOMS: atom_id res chain seq x y z
N MET A 1 -0.45 7.40 -11.94
CA MET A 1 -1.33 7.57 -10.77
C MET A 1 -1.87 6.24 -10.26
N VAL A 2 -2.78 5.56 -10.96
CA VAL A 2 -3.37 4.30 -10.47
C VAL A 2 -2.32 3.22 -10.18
N GLY A 3 -1.35 3.02 -11.08
CA GLY A 3 -0.23 2.10 -10.86
C GLY A 3 0.57 2.39 -9.59
N HIS A 4 0.83 3.67 -9.29
CA HIS A 4 1.51 4.07 -8.05
C HIS A 4 0.72 3.67 -6.80
N VAL A 5 -0.61 3.83 -6.81
CA VAL A 5 -1.47 3.41 -5.68
C VAL A 5 -1.42 1.89 -5.48
N ILE A 6 -1.43 1.12 -6.57
CA ILE A 6 -1.31 -0.34 -6.54
C ILE A 6 0.02 -0.76 -5.90
N ASP A 7 1.13 -0.22 -6.40
CA ASP A 7 2.48 -0.58 -5.93
C ASP A 7 2.67 -0.20 -4.46
N ALA A 8 2.24 1.00 -4.08
CA ALA A 8 2.32 1.47 -2.70
C ALA A 8 1.49 0.59 -1.74
N GLU A 9 0.26 0.24 -2.10
CA GLU A 9 -0.58 -0.62 -1.26
C GLU A 9 0.04 -2.02 -1.06
N ARG A 10 0.64 -2.60 -2.10
CA ARG A 10 1.38 -3.87 -1.98
C ARG A 10 2.57 -3.74 -1.02
N MET A 11 3.36 -2.67 -1.15
CA MET A 11 4.50 -2.41 -0.27
C MET A 11 4.09 -2.24 1.19
N PHE A 12 3.02 -1.48 1.45
CA PHE A 12 2.49 -1.33 2.81
C PHE A 12 1.90 -2.63 3.35
N SER A 13 1.25 -3.43 2.51
CA SER A 13 0.66 -4.71 2.89
C SER A 13 1.70 -5.75 3.27
N VAL A 14 2.82 -5.85 2.53
CA VAL A 14 3.93 -6.74 2.88
C VAL A 14 4.52 -6.36 4.24
N ARG A 15 4.73 -5.07 4.50
CA ARG A 15 5.21 -4.59 5.80
C ARG A 15 4.22 -4.91 6.92
N ALA A 16 2.93 -4.69 6.68
CA ALA A 16 1.88 -4.99 7.66
C ALA A 16 1.83 -6.49 7.98
N MET A 17 1.93 -7.34 6.97
CA MET A 17 2.01 -8.80 7.12
C MET A 17 3.22 -9.21 7.95
N ALA A 18 4.41 -8.71 7.61
CA ALA A 18 5.64 -9.03 8.33
C ALA A 18 5.55 -8.65 9.81
N PHE A 19 5.17 -7.39 10.10
CA PHE A 19 5.09 -6.89 11.47
C PHE A 19 4.00 -7.62 12.26
N ALA A 20 2.85 -7.91 11.63
CA ALA A 20 1.80 -8.71 12.25
C ALA A 20 2.24 -10.13 12.56
N ARG A 21 3.33 -10.63 11.96
CA ARG A 21 3.86 -11.99 12.13
C ARG A 21 5.10 -12.01 13.01
N GLY A 22 5.45 -10.87 13.61
CA GLY A 22 6.57 -10.74 14.54
C GLY A 22 7.93 -10.65 13.85
N ASP A 23 7.95 -10.43 12.53
CA ASP A 23 9.19 -10.17 11.81
C ASP A 23 9.66 -8.74 12.12
N ALA A 24 10.77 -8.66 12.85
CA ALA A 24 11.43 -7.41 13.23
C ALA A 24 12.49 -6.97 12.21
N SER A 25 12.55 -7.58 11.03
CA SER A 25 13.46 -7.19 9.95
C SER A 25 13.24 -5.72 9.55
N HIS A 26 14.33 -5.06 9.17
CA HIS A 26 14.29 -3.71 8.61
C HIS A 26 13.81 -3.76 7.17
N TYR A 27 12.66 -3.13 6.88
CA TYR A 27 12.16 -3.01 5.51
C TYR A 27 12.68 -1.73 4.87
N PRO A 28 13.39 -1.80 3.72
CA PRO A 28 13.91 -0.61 3.09
C PRO A 28 12.78 0.29 2.58
N SER A 29 13.11 1.56 2.37
CA SER A 29 12.27 2.42 1.54
C SER A 29 12.31 1.95 0.09
N PHE A 30 11.36 2.41 -0.70
CA PHE A 30 11.41 2.28 -2.15
C PHE A 30 11.43 3.67 -2.78
N ASP A 31 12.05 3.77 -3.96
CA ASP A 31 12.02 4.98 -4.77
C ASP A 31 10.78 4.91 -5.67
N GLU A 32 9.77 5.71 -5.35
CA GLU A 32 8.49 5.69 -6.04
C GLU A 32 8.62 6.11 -7.52
N ASN A 33 9.58 6.99 -7.84
CA ASN A 33 9.80 7.43 -9.21
C ASN A 33 10.49 6.34 -10.04
N ALA A 34 11.48 5.67 -9.45
CA ALA A 34 12.15 4.54 -10.10
C ALA A 34 11.15 3.40 -10.34
N TYR A 35 10.27 3.10 -9.38
CA TYR A 35 9.22 2.10 -9.55
C TYR A 35 8.22 2.51 -10.62
N ALA A 36 7.77 3.77 -10.61
CA ALA A 36 6.84 4.27 -11.62
C ALA A 36 7.42 4.18 -13.04
N ALA A 37 8.70 4.47 -13.22
CA ALA A 37 9.40 4.36 -14.50
C ALA A 37 9.38 2.93 -15.06
N GLU A 38 9.56 1.93 -14.19
CA GLU A 38 9.60 0.50 -14.56
C GLU A 38 8.23 -0.19 -14.51
N SER A 39 7.18 0.46 -14.01
CA SER A 39 5.87 -0.15 -13.73
C SER A 39 5.08 -0.64 -14.95
N GLY A 40 5.43 -0.17 -16.15
CA GLY A 40 4.65 -0.38 -17.37
C GLY A 40 3.19 0.14 -17.29
N ALA A 41 2.82 0.88 -16.24
CA ALA A 41 1.43 1.26 -15.98
C ALA A 41 0.83 2.14 -17.09
N GLY A 42 1.66 2.95 -17.77
CA GLY A 42 1.23 3.78 -18.90
C GLY A 42 0.87 2.99 -20.17
N GLN A 43 1.23 1.71 -20.25
CA GLN A 43 0.94 0.85 -21.41
C GLN A 43 -0.34 0.02 -21.21
N ARG A 44 -0.95 0.06 -20.02
CA ARG A 44 -2.12 -0.71 -19.65
C ARG A 44 -3.39 0.12 -19.78
N THR A 45 -4.52 -0.53 -20.03
CA THR A 45 -5.81 0.18 -20.05
C THR A 45 -6.24 0.55 -18.63
N LEU A 46 -7.12 1.55 -18.52
CA LEU A 46 -7.70 1.91 -17.22
C LEU A 46 -8.49 0.74 -16.61
N ALA A 47 -9.12 -0.09 -17.45
CA ALA A 47 -9.86 -1.27 -17.02
C ALA A 47 -8.93 -2.31 -16.38
N ASP A 48 -7.78 -2.60 -17.01
CA ASP A 48 -6.78 -3.54 -16.45
C ASP A 48 -6.25 -3.03 -15.10
N LEU A 49 -5.95 -1.73 -15.02
CA LEU A 49 -5.48 -1.11 -13.78
C LEU A 49 -6.56 -1.12 -12.68
N TYR A 50 -7.83 -0.95 -13.05
CA TYR A 50 -8.95 -1.03 -12.12
C TYR A 50 -9.15 -2.46 -11.59
N GLU A 51 -9.07 -3.46 -12.46
CA GLU A 51 -9.15 -4.87 -12.08
C GLU A 51 -8.03 -5.22 -11.09
N GLU A 52 -6.78 -4.83 -11.40
CA GLU A 52 -5.66 -5.08 -10.50
C GLU A 52 -5.84 -4.36 -9.16
N LEU A 53 -6.19 -3.07 -9.16
CA LEU A 53 -6.40 -2.32 -7.93
C LEU A 53 -7.49 -2.97 -7.06
N SER A 54 -8.57 -3.45 -7.68
CA SER A 54 -9.66 -4.15 -7.00
C SER A 54 -9.16 -5.44 -6.36
N ALA A 55 -8.39 -6.25 -7.10
CA ALA A 55 -7.80 -7.48 -6.59
C ALA A 55 -6.83 -7.23 -5.42
N VAL A 56 -5.95 -6.23 -5.54
CA VAL A 56 -5.04 -5.81 -4.47
C VAL A 56 -5.83 -5.36 -3.24
N ARG A 57 -6.85 -4.52 -3.42
CA ARG A 57 -7.67 -4.04 -2.31
C ARG A 57 -8.36 -5.20 -1.57
N THR A 58 -8.94 -6.15 -2.31
CA THR A 58 -9.55 -7.33 -1.70
C THR A 58 -8.52 -8.15 -0.92
N ALA A 59 -7.34 -8.41 -1.51
CA ALA A 59 -6.28 -9.14 -0.84
C ALA A 59 -5.79 -8.43 0.45
N THR A 60 -5.59 -7.11 0.40
CA THR A 60 -5.22 -6.28 1.55
C THR A 60 -6.26 -6.39 2.67
N LEU A 61 -7.55 -6.25 2.34
CA LEU A 61 -8.61 -6.32 3.34
C LEU A 61 -8.71 -7.71 3.98
N LEU A 62 -8.56 -8.78 3.19
CA LEU A 62 -8.52 -10.15 3.70
C LEU A 62 -7.31 -10.38 4.61
N LEU A 63 -6.13 -9.89 4.21
CA LEU A 63 -4.92 -9.93 5.01
C LEU A 63 -5.13 -9.24 6.37
N LEU A 64 -5.61 -7.99 6.37
CA LEU A 64 -5.85 -7.23 7.59
C LEU A 64 -6.87 -7.90 8.51
N ARG A 65 -7.94 -8.48 7.96
CA ARG A 65 -8.95 -9.24 8.74
C ARG A 65 -8.39 -10.53 9.35
N SER A 66 -7.30 -11.08 8.81
CA SER A 66 -6.66 -12.29 9.33
C SER A 66 -5.77 -12.05 10.56
N PHE A 67 -5.57 -10.80 10.96
CA PHE A 67 -4.68 -10.46 12.06
C PHE A 67 -5.37 -10.67 13.42
N PRO A 68 -4.76 -11.40 14.36
CA PRO A 68 -5.27 -11.48 15.72
C PRO A 68 -5.17 -10.11 16.41
N GLU A 69 -5.94 -9.92 17.49
CA GLU A 69 -6.06 -8.61 18.16
C GLU A 69 -4.71 -8.05 18.62
N ASP A 70 -3.85 -8.90 19.17
CA ASP A 70 -2.51 -8.54 19.66
C ASP A 70 -1.54 -8.15 18.53
N ALA A 71 -1.77 -8.61 17.29
CA ALA A 71 -0.92 -8.26 16.15
C ALA A 71 -1.01 -6.77 15.79
N TRP A 72 -2.12 -6.10 16.08
CA TRP A 72 -2.34 -4.69 15.69
C TRP A 72 -1.40 -3.71 16.39
N SER A 73 -0.88 -4.06 17.58
CA SER A 73 0.08 -3.25 18.34
C SER A 73 1.54 -3.62 18.07
N ARG A 74 1.81 -4.71 17.31
CA ARG A 74 3.17 -5.11 16.94
C ARG A 74 3.83 -4.02 16.10
N ARG A 75 5.13 -3.86 16.33
CA ARG A 75 5.97 -2.82 15.74
C ARG A 75 7.00 -3.42 14.80
N GLY A 76 7.41 -2.64 13.82
CA GLY A 76 8.56 -2.90 12.97
C GLY A 76 9.08 -1.61 12.37
N VAL A 77 10.27 -1.66 11.78
CA VAL A 77 10.93 -0.49 11.21
C VAL A 77 10.94 -0.61 9.69
N ALA A 78 10.41 0.42 9.03
CA ALA A 78 10.42 0.55 7.58
C ALA A 78 10.90 1.94 7.18
N SER A 79 11.66 2.07 6.10
CA SER A 79 12.15 3.38 5.63
C SER A 79 12.87 4.22 6.72
N GLY A 80 13.48 3.58 7.72
CA GLY A 80 14.13 4.25 8.85
C GLY A 80 13.19 4.78 9.94
N TYR A 81 11.89 4.52 9.84
CA TYR A 81 10.87 4.93 10.83
C TYR A 81 10.18 3.72 11.45
N GLU A 82 9.75 3.86 12.70
CA GLU A 82 8.97 2.84 13.39
C GLU A 82 7.48 2.95 13.02
N PHE A 83 6.86 1.80 12.75
CA PHE A 83 5.44 1.69 12.48
C PHE A 83 4.82 0.58 13.33
N THR A 84 3.53 0.74 13.61
CA THR A 84 2.66 -0.37 14.05
C THR A 84 1.91 -0.97 12.86
N VAL A 85 1.45 -2.21 12.99
CA VAL A 85 0.51 -2.80 12.03
C VAL A 85 -0.73 -1.91 11.84
N ARG A 86 -1.26 -1.36 12.94
CA ARG A 86 -2.38 -0.41 12.92
C ARG A 86 -2.07 0.85 12.10
N SER A 87 -0.90 1.45 12.25
CA SER A 87 -0.54 2.64 11.47
C SER A 87 -0.43 2.33 9.98
N LEU A 88 0.06 1.15 9.59
CA LEU A 88 0.15 0.76 8.17
C LEU A 88 -1.24 0.61 7.54
N ALA A 89 -2.21 0.03 8.25
CA ALA A 89 -3.59 -0.03 7.77
C ALA A 89 -4.21 1.37 7.53
N TRP A 90 -3.94 2.32 8.44
CA TRP A 90 -4.36 3.71 8.25
C TRP A 90 -3.64 4.42 7.11
N ILE A 91 -2.34 4.16 6.93
CA ILE A 91 -1.56 4.70 5.80
C ILE A 91 -2.13 4.21 4.48
N ILE A 92 -2.46 2.93 4.34
CA ILE A 92 -3.08 2.38 3.11
C ILE A 92 -4.38 3.13 2.76
N ALA A 93 -5.26 3.30 3.75
CA ALA A 93 -6.53 3.99 3.56
C ALA A 93 -6.34 5.49 3.24
N GLY A 94 -5.47 6.16 3.98
CA GLY A 94 -5.17 7.59 3.81
C GLY A 94 -4.50 7.89 2.47
N HIS A 95 -3.53 7.07 2.06
CA HIS A 95 -2.81 7.18 0.79
C HIS A 95 -3.75 7.05 -0.40
N SER A 96 -4.63 6.04 -0.37
CA SER A 96 -5.66 5.86 -1.40
C SER A 96 -6.57 7.08 -1.54
N ARG A 97 -7.04 7.61 -0.40
CA ARG A 97 -7.90 8.79 -0.36
C ARG A 97 -7.19 10.04 -0.89
N HIS A 98 -5.93 10.23 -0.51
CA HIS A 98 -5.12 11.35 -1.00
C HIS A 98 -5.03 11.34 -2.53
N HIS A 99 -4.69 10.20 -3.13
CA HIS A 99 -4.58 10.10 -4.59
C HIS A 99 -5.92 10.20 -5.31
N GLN A 100 -7.01 9.74 -4.70
CA GLN A 100 -8.36 10.01 -5.20
C GLN A 100 -8.63 11.53 -5.25
N GLN A 101 -8.29 12.27 -4.19
CA GLN A 101 -8.46 13.73 -4.18
C GLN A 101 -7.63 14.41 -5.27
N VAL A 102 -6.36 14.01 -5.44
CA VAL A 102 -5.51 14.53 -6.52
C VAL A 102 -6.12 14.27 -7.90
N LEU A 103 -6.70 13.09 -8.13
CA LEU A 103 -7.40 12.78 -9.39
C LEU A 103 -8.59 13.70 -9.62
N MET A 104 -9.41 13.89 -8.59
CA MET A 104 -10.57 14.79 -8.66
C MET A 104 -10.14 16.23 -8.96
N GLU A 105 -9.19 16.76 -8.22
CA GLU A 105 -8.75 18.16 -8.30
C GLU A 105 -8.06 18.51 -9.63
N ARG A 106 -7.31 17.58 -10.22
CA ARG A 106 -6.45 17.88 -11.38
C ARG A 106 -7.01 17.43 -12.72
N TYR A 107 -7.98 16.51 -12.73
CA TYR A 107 -8.40 15.85 -13.97
C TYR A 107 -9.92 15.70 -14.14
N LEU A 108 -10.72 15.82 -13.07
CA LEU A 108 -12.16 15.55 -13.10
C LEU A 108 -13.01 16.70 -12.52
N ALA A 109 -12.38 17.85 -12.29
CA ALA A 109 -13.03 19.09 -11.88
C ALA A 109 -13.58 19.88 -13.07
#